data_AF-A0A7W1QC47-F1
#
_entry.id   AF-A0A7W1QC47-F1
#
_cell.length_a   1.000
_cell.length_b   1.000
_cell.length_c   1.000
_cell.angle_alpha   90.00
_cell.angle_beta   90.00
_cell.angle_gamma   90.00
#
_symmetry.space_group_name_H-M   'P 1'
#
loop_
_entity.id
_entity.type
_entity.pdbx_description
1 polymer ?
#
loop_
_entity_poly.entity_id
_entity_poly.type
_entity_poly.pdbx_seq_one_letter_code
_entity_poly.pdbx_strand_id
1 'polypeptide(L)'
;GLEERRNEHGFLICFDEVVSGIGRVGSWLAADQLPIEPDIVAIGKGLGAGYAPLGAVLCRQHVYDAIDRGSREFDLGHTWDGAPLTAAVGLAVLDLLVERGLVDRVRERGPGLRDELEASLRGSEIVREVRGRGFLLGVELVDPRDGESFLPVDLDVASLIDDTAFEHELLVTSTHPQADGFAGDQTLLAPAYVSTDEELAQVVDRFRATMESVERSIKGSLSAVSGG
;
A
#
# COMPACT_ATOMS: atom_id res chain seq x y z
N GLY A 1 18.16 14.75 -9.53
CA GLY A 1 17.26 13.71 -8.96
C GLY A 1 17.87 13.07 -7.72
N LEU A 2 17.31 11.97 -7.20
CA LEU A 2 17.92 11.25 -6.05
C LEU A 2 19.27 10.61 -6.43
N GLU A 3 19.37 10.06 -7.65
CA GLU A 3 20.61 9.47 -8.18
C GLU A 3 21.75 10.49 -8.35
N GLU A 4 21.44 11.67 -8.88
CA GLU A 4 22.40 12.77 -8.99
C GLU A 4 22.99 13.15 -7.62
N ARG A 5 22.13 13.26 -6.60
CA ARG A 5 22.55 13.54 -5.22
C ARG A 5 23.37 12.40 -4.63
N ARG A 6 23.04 11.14 -4.92
CA ARG A 6 23.88 9.99 -4.55
C ARG A 6 25.28 10.14 -5.14
N ASN A 7 25.37 10.49 -6.42
CA ASN A 7 26.66 10.65 -7.09
C ASN A 7 27.48 11.82 -6.53
N GLU A 8 26.82 12.90 -6.10
CA GLU A 8 27.49 14.07 -5.51
C GLU A 8 27.93 13.83 -4.06
N HIS A 9 27.13 13.16 -3.25
CA HIS A 9 27.32 13.10 -1.79
C HIS A 9 27.69 11.72 -1.26
N GLY A 10 27.58 10.66 -2.06
CA GLY A 10 28.02 9.31 -1.70
C GLY A 10 27.17 8.57 -0.66
N PHE A 11 25.86 8.82 -0.61
CA PHE A 11 24.94 8.06 0.27
C PHE A 11 24.34 6.82 -0.42
N LEU A 12 23.93 5.83 0.38
CA LEU A 12 23.19 4.66 -0.10
C LEU A 12 21.71 4.97 -0.29
N ILE A 13 21.09 4.35 -1.27
CA ILE A 13 19.66 4.40 -1.53
C ILE A 13 19.02 3.10 -1.05
N CYS A 14 18.14 3.21 -0.06
CA CYS A 14 17.41 2.07 0.50
C CYS A 14 15.93 2.19 0.12
N PHE A 15 15.37 1.14 -0.48
CA PHE A 15 13.93 1.05 -0.71
C PHE A 15 13.28 0.12 0.32
N ASP A 16 12.25 0.61 0.99
CA ASP A 16 11.35 -0.22 1.78
C ASP A 16 10.24 -0.75 0.87
N GLU A 17 10.36 -2.01 0.49
CA GLU A 17 9.45 -2.72 -0.39
C GLU A 17 8.64 -3.77 0.40
N VAL A 18 8.54 -3.62 1.73
CA VAL A 18 7.82 -4.55 2.58
C VAL A 18 6.33 -4.63 2.18
N VAL A 19 5.72 -3.51 1.74
CA VAL A 19 4.34 -3.49 1.21
C VAL A 19 4.30 -3.66 -0.31
N SER A 20 5.10 -2.88 -1.03
CA SER A 20 5.01 -2.72 -2.48
C SER A 20 5.67 -3.84 -3.27
N GLY A 21 6.61 -4.55 -2.67
CA GLY A 21 7.32 -5.65 -3.28
C GLY A 21 6.49 -6.94 -3.35
N ILE A 22 7.13 -7.98 -3.84
CA ILE A 22 6.54 -9.32 -4.02
C ILE A 22 5.23 -9.23 -4.81
N GLY A 23 5.25 -8.49 -5.92
CA GLY A 23 4.16 -8.46 -6.88
C GLY A 23 3.05 -7.44 -6.63
N ARG A 24 3.02 -6.75 -5.49
CA ARG A 24 1.86 -5.95 -5.05
C ARG A 24 1.47 -4.87 -6.05
N VAL A 25 2.45 -4.24 -6.68
CA VAL A 25 2.24 -3.17 -7.68
C VAL A 25 2.32 -3.66 -9.13
N GLY A 26 2.30 -4.97 -9.38
CA GLY A 26 2.40 -5.56 -10.72
C GLY A 26 3.84 -5.79 -11.21
N SER A 27 4.84 -5.63 -10.35
CA SER A 27 6.23 -6.03 -10.58
C SER A 27 6.77 -6.71 -9.33
N TRP A 28 7.86 -7.47 -9.45
CA TRP A 28 8.46 -8.16 -8.31
C TRP A 28 8.89 -7.16 -7.24
N LEU A 29 9.49 -6.05 -7.66
CA LEU A 29 9.76 -4.89 -6.83
C LEU A 29 9.13 -3.66 -7.49
N ALA A 30 8.60 -2.70 -6.72
CA ALA A 30 8.17 -1.41 -7.26
C ALA A 30 9.34 -0.64 -7.88
N ALA A 31 10.56 -0.88 -7.39
CA ALA A 31 11.83 -0.41 -7.92
C ALA A 31 11.97 -0.67 -9.43
N ASP A 32 11.46 -1.80 -9.93
CA ASP A 32 11.52 -2.17 -11.35
C ASP A 32 10.76 -1.17 -12.24
N GLN A 33 9.88 -0.36 -11.65
CA GLN A 33 9.07 0.66 -12.34
C GLN A 33 9.61 2.08 -12.12
N LEU A 34 10.77 2.23 -11.49
CA LEU A 34 11.41 3.51 -11.20
C LEU A 34 12.69 3.67 -12.03
N PRO A 35 13.06 4.90 -12.41
CA PRO A 35 14.27 5.16 -13.19
C PRO A 35 15.55 5.15 -12.33
N ILE A 36 15.48 4.58 -11.13
CA ILE A 36 16.56 4.60 -10.15
C ILE A 36 16.66 3.26 -9.45
N GLU A 37 17.89 2.77 -9.36
CA GLU A 37 18.17 1.48 -8.73
C GLU A 37 18.61 1.66 -7.27
N PRO A 38 18.00 0.91 -6.33
CA PRO A 38 18.39 0.94 -4.93
C PRO A 38 19.66 0.12 -4.68
N ASP A 39 20.39 0.51 -3.65
CA ASP A 39 21.56 -0.21 -3.14
C ASP A 39 21.15 -1.29 -2.13
N ILE A 40 20.06 -1.05 -1.39
CA ILE A 40 19.48 -1.95 -0.39
C ILE A 40 17.97 -1.99 -0.59
N VAL A 41 17.37 -3.17 -0.46
CA VAL A 41 15.92 -3.37 -0.50
C VAL A 41 15.46 -4.19 0.69
N ALA A 42 14.51 -3.66 1.46
CA ALA A 42 13.82 -4.43 2.51
C ALA A 42 12.54 -5.05 1.95
N ILE A 43 12.35 -6.35 2.17
CA ILE A 43 11.15 -7.10 1.77
C ILE A 43 10.60 -7.90 2.95
N GLY A 44 9.30 -8.16 2.93
CA GLY A 44 8.58 -8.89 3.97
C GLY A 44 7.17 -9.19 3.52
N LYS A 45 6.17 -9.12 4.42
CA LYS A 45 4.72 -9.30 4.16
C LYS A 45 4.42 -10.37 3.09
N GLY A 46 4.28 -9.96 1.83
CA GLY A 46 4.01 -10.85 0.69
C GLY A 46 5.02 -11.99 0.54
N LEU A 47 6.25 -11.84 1.03
CA LEU A 47 7.30 -12.86 1.03
C LEU A 47 6.91 -14.10 1.85
N GLY A 48 6.19 -13.92 2.96
CA GLY A 48 5.61 -15.00 3.75
C GLY A 48 4.11 -15.19 3.52
N ALA A 49 3.46 -14.27 2.80
CA ALA A 49 2.03 -14.22 2.46
C ALA A 49 1.08 -14.53 3.63
N GLY A 50 1.46 -14.18 4.87
CA GLY A 50 0.69 -14.47 6.09
C GLY A 50 0.81 -15.90 6.62
N TYR A 51 1.51 -16.79 5.92
CA TYR A 51 1.75 -18.18 6.35
C TYR A 51 2.90 -18.32 7.34
N ALA A 52 3.96 -17.52 7.19
CA ALA A 52 5.09 -17.49 8.11
C ALA A 52 5.67 -16.07 8.22
N PRO A 53 6.16 -15.67 9.41
CA PRO A 53 6.84 -14.40 9.58
C PRO A 53 8.21 -14.45 8.89
N LEU A 54 8.31 -13.81 7.72
CA LEU A 54 9.54 -13.77 6.91
C LEU A 54 9.81 -12.35 6.44
N GLY A 55 11.03 -11.88 6.69
CA GLY A 55 11.58 -10.65 6.14
C GLY A 55 12.99 -10.90 5.62
N ALA A 56 13.43 -10.07 4.68
CA ALA A 56 14.79 -10.12 4.16
C ALA A 56 15.26 -8.72 3.78
N VAL A 57 16.57 -8.52 3.84
CA VAL A 57 17.26 -7.36 3.29
C VAL A 57 18.14 -7.84 2.15
N LEU A 58 17.88 -7.34 0.96
CA LEU A 58 18.70 -7.53 -0.23
C LEU A 58 19.67 -6.36 -0.31
N CYS A 59 20.92 -6.61 -0.69
CA CYS A 59 21.88 -5.55 -0.93
C CYS A 59 22.69 -5.81 -2.20
N ARG A 60 23.13 -4.73 -2.85
CA ARG A 60 24.05 -4.81 -3.98
C ARG A 60 25.43 -5.25 -3.51
N GLN A 61 26.17 -5.89 -4.42
CA GLN A 61 27.51 -6.41 -4.14
C GLN A 61 28.46 -5.38 -3.53
N HIS A 62 28.41 -4.11 -3.96
CA HIS A 62 29.31 -3.09 -3.42
C HIS A 62 29.06 -2.79 -1.92
N VAL A 63 27.81 -2.95 -1.44
CA VAL A 63 27.47 -2.79 -0.02
C VAL A 63 28.08 -3.94 0.79
N TYR A 64 27.91 -5.18 0.30
CA TYR A 64 28.54 -6.36 0.89
C TYR A 64 30.07 -6.23 0.90
N ASP A 65 30.67 -5.87 -0.24
CA ASP A 65 32.12 -5.73 -0.39
C ASP A 65 32.70 -4.66 0.56
N ALA A 66 31.95 -3.59 0.85
CA ALA A 66 32.37 -2.58 1.81
C ALA A 66 32.50 -3.13 3.23
N ILE A 67 31.63 -4.07 3.61
CA ILE A 67 31.71 -4.77 4.91
C ILE A 67 32.84 -5.81 4.87
N ASP A 68 32.87 -6.68 3.86
CA ASP A 68 33.87 -7.76 3.76
C ASP A 68 35.30 -7.23 3.59
N ARG A 69 35.52 -6.12 2.89
CA ARG A 69 36.86 -5.52 2.73
C ARG A 69 37.17 -4.44 3.75
N GLY A 70 36.15 -3.96 4.47
CA GLY A 70 36.25 -2.93 5.49
C GLY A 70 36.35 -3.52 6.89
N SER A 71 35.30 -3.32 7.69
CA SER A 71 35.27 -3.73 9.10
C SER A 71 35.37 -5.24 9.28
N ARG A 72 34.84 -6.03 8.33
CA ARG A 72 34.60 -7.49 8.46
C ARG A 72 33.71 -7.86 9.63
N GLU A 73 33.03 -6.87 10.21
CA GLU A 73 32.13 -7.00 11.35
C GLU A 73 30.70 -6.76 10.87
N PHE A 74 29.81 -7.69 11.25
CA PHE A 74 28.38 -7.59 11.01
C PHE A 74 27.64 -8.12 12.25
N ASP A 75 27.62 -7.30 13.31
CA ASP A 75 26.98 -7.61 14.58
C ASP A 75 25.44 -7.45 14.50
N LEU A 76 24.84 -8.15 13.55
CA LEU A 76 23.40 -8.30 13.42
C LEU A 76 23.09 -9.80 13.46
N GLY A 77 22.33 -10.20 14.47
CA GLY A 77 21.88 -11.58 14.60
C GLY A 77 20.60 -11.66 15.42
N HIS A 78 19.62 -12.37 14.89
CA HIS A 78 18.36 -12.69 15.54
C HIS A 78 18.19 -14.21 15.61
N THR A 79 17.58 -14.70 16.70
CA THR A 79 17.45 -16.14 17.00
C THR A 79 16.84 -16.96 15.86
N TRP A 80 16.00 -16.32 15.04
CA TRP A 80 15.26 -16.94 13.94
C TRP A 80 15.79 -16.59 12.56
N ASP A 81 16.96 -15.94 12.47
CA ASP A 81 17.57 -15.63 11.17
C ASP A 81 17.82 -16.90 10.36
N GLY A 82 17.38 -16.89 9.10
CA GLY A 82 17.51 -18.03 8.21
C GLY A 82 16.76 -19.29 8.66
N ALA A 83 15.73 -19.17 9.52
CA ALA A 83 14.95 -20.31 9.99
C ALA A 83 14.45 -21.19 8.81
N PRO A 84 14.85 -22.48 8.73
CA PRO A 84 14.60 -23.31 7.56
C PRO A 84 13.12 -23.47 7.21
N LEU A 85 12.24 -23.56 8.23
CA LEU A 85 10.80 -23.69 8.01
C LEU A 85 10.23 -22.44 7.35
N THR A 86 10.56 -21.26 7.87
CA THR A 86 10.11 -19.98 7.32
C THR A 86 10.63 -19.81 5.88
N ALA A 87 11.90 -20.15 5.63
CA ALA A 87 12.47 -20.10 4.29
C ALA A 87 11.75 -21.05 3.31
N ALA A 88 11.41 -22.27 3.73
CA ALA A 88 10.67 -23.23 2.91
C ALA A 88 9.25 -22.72 2.57
N VAL A 89 8.56 -22.07 3.52
CA VAL A 89 7.28 -21.42 3.26
C VAL A 89 7.42 -20.28 2.25
N GLY A 90 8.44 -19.43 2.41
CA GLY A 90 8.71 -18.35 1.45
C GLY A 90 8.98 -18.86 0.04
N LEU A 91 9.75 -19.95 -0.11
CA LEU A 91 9.97 -20.59 -1.40
C LEU A 91 8.65 -21.09 -2.02
N ALA A 92 7.81 -21.78 -1.25
CA ALA A 92 6.52 -22.25 -1.74
C ALA A 92 5.57 -21.11 -2.17
N VAL A 93 5.62 -19.96 -1.47
CA VAL A 93 4.89 -18.75 -1.85
C VAL A 93 5.39 -18.22 -3.20
N LEU A 94 6.71 -18.07 -3.36
CA LEU A 94 7.31 -17.58 -4.60
C LEU A 94 7.01 -18.52 -5.78
N ASP A 95 7.14 -19.84 -5.58
CA ASP A 95 6.81 -20.85 -6.59
C ASP A 95 5.35 -20.71 -7.05
N LEU A 96 4.41 -20.54 -6.11
CA LEU A 96 3.00 -20.37 -6.43
C LEU A 96 2.72 -19.06 -7.19
N LEU A 97 3.37 -17.96 -6.80
CA LEU A 97 3.25 -16.68 -7.49
C LEU A 97 3.71 -16.78 -8.95
N VAL A 98 4.81 -17.50 -9.20
CA VAL A 98 5.35 -17.76 -10.55
C VAL A 98 4.46 -18.71 -11.32
N GLU A 99 4.17 -19.90 -10.77
CA GLU A 99 3.41 -20.97 -11.43
C GLU A 99 2.03 -20.49 -11.90
N ARG A 100 1.36 -19.69 -11.08
CA ARG A 100 0.01 -19.19 -11.36
C ARG A 100 0.00 -17.82 -12.05
N GLY A 101 1.15 -17.24 -12.37
CA GLY A 101 1.25 -15.93 -13.02
C GLY A 101 0.58 -14.81 -12.22
N LEU A 102 0.62 -14.86 -10.89
CA LEU A 102 -0.16 -13.93 -10.05
C LEU A 102 0.36 -12.50 -10.11
N VAL A 103 1.68 -12.31 -10.24
CA VAL A 103 2.27 -10.97 -10.43
C VAL A 103 1.85 -10.38 -11.78
N ASP A 104 1.77 -11.21 -12.82
CA ASP A 104 1.34 -10.79 -14.15
C ASP A 104 -0.14 -10.42 -14.14
N ARG A 105 -0.98 -11.22 -13.47
CA ARG A 105 -2.40 -10.86 -13.24
C ARG A 105 -2.53 -9.50 -12.56
N VAL A 106 -1.77 -9.23 -11.51
CA VAL A 106 -1.80 -7.93 -10.82
C VAL A 106 -1.38 -6.80 -11.76
N ARG A 107 -0.37 -7.01 -12.60
CA ARG A 107 0.08 -6.04 -13.61
C ARG A 107 -0.99 -5.73 -14.64
N GLU A 108 -1.65 -6.77 -15.16
CA GLU A 108 -2.62 -6.66 -16.25
C GLU A 108 -3.97 -6.14 -15.76
N ARG A 109 -4.46 -6.63 -14.61
CA ARG A 109 -5.78 -6.30 -14.08
C ARG A 109 -5.81 -5.02 -13.25
N GLY A 110 -4.70 -4.66 -12.62
CA GLY A 110 -4.58 -3.51 -11.71
C GLY A 110 -5.07 -2.18 -12.31
N PRO A 111 -4.65 -1.79 -13.53
CA PRO A 111 -5.13 -0.55 -14.17
C PRO A 111 -6.65 -0.51 -14.30
N GLY A 112 -7.28 -1.60 -14.76
CA GLY A 112 -8.73 -1.68 -14.88
C GLY A 112 -9.43 -1.59 -13.53
N LEU A 113 -8.87 -2.20 -12.47
CA LEU A 113 -9.46 -2.16 -11.13
C LEU A 113 -9.44 -0.74 -10.56
N ARG A 114 -8.33 -0.01 -10.76
CA ARG A 114 -8.21 1.39 -10.37
C ARG A 114 -9.26 2.24 -11.12
N ASP A 115 -9.36 2.07 -12.43
CA ASP A 115 -10.27 2.87 -13.26
C ASP A 115 -11.74 2.57 -12.93
N GLU A 116 -12.09 1.32 -12.61
CA GLU A 116 -13.42 0.92 -12.11
C GLU A 116 -13.74 1.56 -10.75
N LEU A 117 -12.79 1.53 -9.82
CA LEU A 117 -12.93 2.18 -8.51
C LEU A 117 -13.12 3.69 -8.67
N GLU A 118 -12.27 4.35 -9.46
CA GLU A 118 -12.40 5.78 -9.78
C GLU A 118 -13.76 6.10 -10.40
N ALA A 119 -14.18 5.32 -11.40
CA ALA A 119 -15.47 5.50 -12.06
C ALA A 119 -16.65 5.34 -11.09
N SER A 120 -16.57 4.40 -10.16
CA SER A 120 -17.62 4.14 -9.16
C SER A 120 -17.81 5.28 -8.16
N LEU A 121 -16.75 6.07 -7.93
CA LEU A 121 -16.73 7.19 -6.97
C LEU A 121 -16.94 8.55 -7.64
N ARG A 122 -17.13 8.59 -8.97
CA ARG A 122 -17.39 9.83 -9.71
C ARG A 122 -18.64 10.53 -9.18
N GLY A 123 -18.46 11.79 -8.82
CA GLY A 123 -19.54 12.63 -8.29
C GLY A 123 -19.63 12.68 -6.77
N SER A 124 -18.80 11.91 -6.05
CA SER A 124 -18.61 12.12 -4.62
C SER A 124 -17.92 13.45 -4.36
N GLU A 125 -18.47 14.27 -3.46
CA GLU A 125 -17.89 15.58 -3.12
C GLU A 125 -16.77 15.47 -2.08
N ILE A 126 -16.57 14.29 -1.49
CA ILE A 126 -15.56 14.04 -0.45
C ILE A 126 -14.33 13.29 -0.95
N VAL A 127 -14.29 12.88 -2.22
CA VAL A 127 -13.17 12.14 -2.83
C VAL A 127 -12.30 13.09 -3.65
N ARG A 128 -11.02 13.18 -3.34
CA ARG A 128 -10.03 13.97 -4.09
C ARG A 128 -9.56 13.19 -5.31
N GLU A 129 -9.04 12.00 -5.05
CA GLU A 129 -8.44 11.17 -6.08
C GLU A 129 -8.44 9.69 -5.68
N VAL A 130 -8.44 8.85 -6.72
CA VAL A 130 -8.10 7.43 -6.63
C VAL A 130 -6.71 7.25 -7.24
N ARG A 131 -5.78 6.74 -6.45
CA ARG A 131 -4.38 6.53 -6.87
C ARG A 131 -3.92 5.11 -6.56
N GLY A 132 -2.76 4.75 -7.11
CA GLY A 132 -2.13 3.46 -6.84
C GLY A 132 -1.70 2.74 -8.11
N ARG A 133 -1.12 1.54 -7.91
CA ARG A 133 -0.63 0.66 -8.96
C ARG A 133 -0.86 -0.80 -8.57
N GLY A 134 -1.08 -1.66 -9.55
CA GLY A 134 -1.38 -3.07 -9.30
C GLY A 134 -2.59 -3.20 -8.38
N PHE A 135 -2.46 -4.01 -7.33
CA PHE A 135 -3.48 -4.22 -6.29
C PHE A 135 -3.12 -3.47 -5.00
N LEU A 136 -2.55 -2.27 -5.12
CA LEU A 136 -2.34 -1.34 -4.02
C LEU A 136 -2.96 0.00 -4.41
N LEU A 137 -4.19 0.21 -3.98
CA LEU A 137 -5.00 1.37 -4.32
C LEU A 137 -5.27 2.20 -3.07
N GLY A 138 -5.29 3.51 -3.23
CA GLY A 138 -5.63 4.48 -2.20
C GLY A 138 -6.69 5.44 -2.70
N VAL A 139 -7.64 5.78 -1.84
CA VAL A 139 -8.65 6.81 -2.08
C VAL A 139 -8.40 7.93 -1.09
N GLU A 140 -8.09 9.13 -1.58
CA GLU A 140 -7.87 10.31 -0.75
C GLU A 140 -9.13 11.15 -0.64
N LEU A 141 -9.35 11.70 0.55
CA LEU A 141 -10.53 12.49 0.86
C LEU A 141 -10.22 13.97 1.07
N VAL A 142 -11.29 14.75 1.02
CA VAL A 142 -11.27 16.21 0.98
C VAL A 142 -12.51 16.75 1.67
N ASP A 143 -12.39 17.93 2.27
CA ASP A 143 -13.53 18.67 2.77
C ASP A 143 -14.44 19.13 1.61
N PRO A 144 -15.72 18.71 1.60
CA PRO A 144 -16.63 19.02 0.48
C PRO A 144 -17.00 20.50 0.40
N ARG A 145 -16.67 21.32 1.41
CA ARG A 145 -16.98 22.77 1.42
C ARG A 145 -16.05 23.58 0.53
N ASP A 146 -14.80 23.15 0.38
CA ASP A 146 -13.79 23.87 -0.41
C ASP A 146 -13.10 23.00 -1.47
N GLY A 147 -13.23 21.67 -1.41
CA GLY A 147 -12.65 20.77 -2.39
C GLY A 147 -11.13 20.59 -2.24
N GLU A 148 -10.52 21.17 -1.21
CA GLU A 148 -9.06 21.29 -1.10
C GLU A 148 -8.49 21.06 0.30
N SER A 149 -9.25 21.29 1.36
CA SER A 149 -8.79 21.05 2.72
C SER A 149 -8.93 19.58 3.11
N PHE A 150 -8.15 19.14 4.10
CA PHE A 150 -8.43 17.89 4.79
C PHE A 150 -9.71 18.00 5.60
N LEU A 151 -10.35 16.86 5.87
CA LEU A 151 -11.53 16.80 6.72
C LEU A 151 -11.14 17.12 8.18
N PRO A 152 -12.04 17.75 8.96
CA PRO A 152 -11.80 18.01 10.37
C PRO A 152 -11.53 16.72 11.17
N VAL A 153 -10.47 16.72 11.98
CA VAL A 153 -10.01 15.54 12.75
C VAL A 153 -11.07 15.01 13.72
N ASP A 154 -11.93 15.89 14.24
CA ASP A 154 -13.04 15.54 15.14
C ASP A 154 -14.15 14.72 14.49
N LEU A 155 -14.18 14.63 13.16
CA LEU A 155 -15.09 13.75 12.43
C LEU A 155 -14.66 12.28 12.46
N ASP A 156 -13.40 11.99 12.79
CA ASP A 156 -12.80 10.64 12.82
C ASP A 156 -13.17 9.79 11.59
N VAL A 157 -12.98 10.38 10.42
CA VAL A 157 -13.48 9.84 9.15
C VAL A 157 -12.88 8.48 8.82
N ALA A 158 -11.62 8.25 9.17
CA ALA A 158 -10.98 6.95 9.02
C ALA A 158 -11.73 5.83 9.77
N SER A 159 -12.05 6.01 11.06
CA SER A 159 -12.85 5.04 11.82
C SER A 159 -14.24 4.87 11.22
N LEU A 160 -14.88 5.99 10.86
CA LEU A 160 -16.21 5.98 10.25
C LEU A 160 -16.23 5.16 8.95
N ILE A 161 -15.20 5.27 8.11
CA ILE A 161 -15.08 4.48 6.89
C ILE A 161 -14.86 3.01 7.19
N ASP A 162 -13.93 2.69 8.09
CA ASP A 162 -13.61 1.30 8.42
C ASP A 162 -14.82 0.58 9.03
N ASP A 163 -15.56 1.23 9.94
CA ASP A 163 -16.79 0.71 10.53
C ASP A 163 -17.91 0.57 9.48
N THR A 164 -18.13 1.59 8.65
CA THR A 164 -19.18 1.56 7.61
C THR A 164 -18.85 0.52 6.53
N ALA A 165 -17.58 0.36 6.16
CA ALA A 165 -17.14 -0.69 5.24
C ALA A 165 -17.40 -2.07 5.83
N PHE A 166 -17.11 -2.24 7.12
CA PHE A 166 -17.39 -3.50 7.83
C PHE A 166 -18.89 -3.85 7.80
N GLU A 167 -19.77 -2.86 8.02
CA GLU A 167 -21.23 -3.03 7.88
C GLU A 167 -21.65 -3.42 6.47
N HIS A 168 -20.92 -2.95 5.44
CA HIS A 168 -21.10 -3.37 4.04
C HIS A 168 -20.32 -4.64 3.66
N GLU A 169 -19.85 -5.41 4.64
CA GLU A 169 -19.12 -6.67 4.44
C GLU A 169 -17.80 -6.49 3.66
N LEU A 170 -17.12 -5.37 3.84
CA LEU A 170 -15.84 -5.03 3.24
C LEU A 170 -14.81 -4.68 4.32
N LEU A 171 -13.64 -5.31 4.25
CA LEU A 171 -12.50 -4.90 5.07
C LEU A 171 -11.62 -3.94 4.27
N VAL A 172 -11.40 -2.76 4.83
CA VAL A 172 -10.45 -1.75 4.34
C VAL A 172 -9.54 -1.33 5.49
N THR A 173 -8.55 -0.49 5.19
CA THR A 173 -7.73 0.13 6.21
C THR A 173 -7.60 1.60 5.91
N SER A 174 -8.11 2.44 6.78
CA SER A 174 -8.01 3.90 6.63
C SER A 174 -6.90 4.45 7.51
N THR A 175 -6.19 5.47 7.02
CA THR A 175 -5.18 6.18 7.80
C THR A 175 -5.83 7.35 8.52
N HIS A 176 -5.65 7.39 9.85
CA HIS A 176 -6.11 8.52 10.64
C HIS A 176 -5.29 9.79 10.36
N PRO A 177 -5.89 10.98 10.51
CA PRO A 177 -5.15 12.22 10.49
C PRO A 177 -4.06 12.21 11.56
N GLN A 178 -2.84 12.59 11.18
CA GLN A 178 -1.76 12.77 12.15
C GLN A 178 -1.86 14.15 12.81
N ALA A 179 -1.35 14.26 14.04
CA ALA A 179 -1.43 15.48 14.84
C ALA A 179 -0.73 16.71 14.21
N ASP A 180 0.15 16.48 13.22
CA ASP A 180 0.80 17.53 12.44
C ASP A 180 -0.02 18.01 11.23
N GLY A 181 -1.16 17.39 10.96
CA GLY A 181 -2.10 17.75 9.89
C GLY A 181 -1.64 17.36 8.49
N PHE A 182 -0.59 16.55 8.34
CA PHE A 182 -0.02 16.19 7.02
C PHE A 182 -0.47 14.84 6.47
N ALA A 183 -0.97 13.93 7.31
CA ALA A 183 -1.62 12.72 6.84
C ALA A 183 -3.11 13.03 6.58
N GLY A 184 -3.50 13.14 5.31
CA GLY A 184 -4.91 13.22 4.94
C GLY A 184 -5.64 11.90 5.21
N ASP A 185 -6.97 11.96 5.31
CA ASP A 185 -7.80 10.76 5.36
C ASP A 185 -7.66 10.01 4.03
N GLN A 186 -7.11 8.80 4.11
CA GLN A 186 -6.91 7.94 2.97
C GLN A 186 -7.38 6.54 3.31
N THR A 187 -8.10 5.91 2.40
CA THR A 187 -8.48 4.51 2.55
C THR A 187 -7.71 3.64 1.58
N LEU A 188 -7.04 2.63 2.13
CA LEU A 188 -6.25 1.66 1.39
C LEU A 188 -7.10 0.45 1.02
N LEU A 189 -7.07 0.07 -0.26
CA LEU A 189 -7.58 -1.20 -0.77
C LEU A 189 -6.42 -2.03 -1.32
N ALA A 190 -6.22 -3.22 -0.77
CA ALA A 190 -5.14 -4.13 -1.15
C ALA A 190 -5.63 -5.58 -1.29
N PRO A 191 -6.49 -5.89 -2.29
CA PRO A 191 -7.07 -7.22 -2.44
C PRO A 191 -6.01 -8.31 -2.63
N ALA A 192 -6.38 -9.56 -2.35
CA ALA A 192 -5.49 -10.69 -2.56
C ALA A 192 -5.23 -10.88 -4.07
N TYR A 193 -4.04 -11.35 -4.45
CA TYR A 193 -3.73 -11.56 -5.87
C TYR A 193 -4.58 -12.65 -6.52
N VAL A 194 -5.10 -13.55 -5.70
CA VAL A 194 -6.00 -14.64 -6.10
C VAL A 194 -7.45 -14.20 -6.24
N SER A 195 -7.80 -12.95 -5.88
CA SER A 195 -9.16 -12.44 -6.02
C SER A 195 -9.62 -12.54 -7.47
N THR A 196 -10.79 -13.12 -7.66
CA THR A 196 -11.49 -13.25 -8.93
C THR A 196 -12.03 -11.90 -9.39
N ASP A 197 -12.36 -11.77 -10.68
CA ASP A 197 -12.91 -10.51 -11.19
C ASP A 197 -14.29 -10.18 -10.59
N GLU A 198 -15.06 -11.21 -10.19
CA GLU A 198 -16.32 -11.04 -9.46
C GLU A 198 -16.09 -10.49 -8.05
N GLU A 199 -15.13 -11.04 -7.30
CA GLU A 199 -14.78 -10.53 -5.96
C GLU A 199 -14.22 -9.09 -6.05
N LEU A 200 -13.42 -8.78 -7.07
CA LEU A 200 -12.94 -7.43 -7.30
C LEU A 200 -14.08 -6.45 -7.60
N ALA A 201 -15.07 -6.85 -8.41
CA ALA A 201 -16.27 -6.05 -8.64
C ALA A 201 -17.07 -5.84 -7.34
N GLN A 202 -17.22 -6.87 -6.50
CA GLN A 202 -17.85 -6.75 -5.19
C GLN A 202 -17.12 -5.76 -4.27
N VAL A 203 -15.78 -5.75 -4.29
CA VAL A 203 -14.99 -4.76 -3.55
C VAL A 203 -15.33 -3.34 -4.01
N VAL A 204 -15.37 -3.09 -5.32
CA VAL A 204 -15.72 -1.78 -5.88
C VAL A 204 -17.14 -1.36 -5.49
N ASP A 205 -18.12 -2.26 -5.65
CA ASP A 205 -19.52 -1.96 -5.32
C ASP A 205 -19.75 -1.70 -3.84
N ARG A 206 -19.16 -2.53 -2.96
CA ARG A 206 -19.26 -2.34 -1.51
C ARG A 206 -18.56 -1.06 -1.07
N PHE A 207 -17.39 -0.76 -1.63
CA PHE A 207 -16.67 0.47 -1.29
C PHE A 207 -17.43 1.72 -1.74
N ARG A 208 -18.04 1.70 -2.94
CA ARG A 208 -18.94 2.78 -3.39
C ARG A 208 -20.08 3.00 -2.40
N ALA A 209 -20.77 1.93 -1.98
CA ALA A 209 -21.85 2.03 -0.99
C ALA A 209 -21.35 2.61 0.35
N THR A 210 -20.15 2.23 0.79
CA THR A 210 -19.49 2.81 1.97
C THR A 210 -19.32 4.31 1.81
N MET A 211 -18.72 4.76 0.71
CA MET A 211 -18.46 6.18 0.48
C MET A 211 -19.75 7.00 0.39
N GLU A 212 -20.82 6.47 -0.23
CA GLU A 212 -22.14 7.12 -0.26
C GLU A 212 -22.75 7.29 1.14
N SER A 213 -22.56 6.34 2.05
CA SER A 213 -23.02 6.43 3.44
C SER A 213 -22.18 7.39 4.27
N VAL A 214 -20.85 7.31 4.13
CA VAL A 214 -19.90 8.20 4.82
C VAL A 214 -20.11 9.65 4.40
N GLU A 215 -20.26 9.92 3.10
CA GLU A 215 -20.49 11.26 2.57
C GLU A 215 -21.76 11.90 3.14
N ARG A 216 -22.85 11.13 3.26
CA ARG A 216 -24.09 11.61 3.90
C ARG A 216 -23.87 11.95 5.37
N SER A 217 -23.13 11.13 6.10
CA SER A 217 -22.80 11.36 7.51
C SER A 217 -21.97 12.63 7.69
N ILE A 218 -20.89 12.78 6.91
CA ILE A 218 -19.99 13.94 6.94
C ILE A 218 -20.76 15.23 6.64
N LYS A 219 -21.56 15.27 5.57
CA LYS A 219 -22.36 16.45 5.22
C LYS A 219 -23.36 16.82 6.33
N GLY A 220 -23.97 15.81 6.96
CA GLY A 220 -24.82 16.00 8.13
C GLY A 220 -24.08 16.69 9.28
N SER A 221 -22.93 16.15 9.67
CA SER A 221 -22.10 16.70 10.75
C SER A 221 -21.59 18.12 10.45
N LEU A 222 -21.06 18.37 9.25
CA LEU A 222 -20.55 19.68 8.85
C LEU A 222 -21.64 20.76 8.84
N SER A 223 -22.86 20.40 8.41
CA SER A 223 -24.00 21.33 8.41
C SER A 223 -24.43 21.73 9.82
N ALA A 224 -24.37 20.81 10.79
CA ALA A 224 -24.72 21.07 12.19
C ALA A 224 -23.75 22.03 12.88
N VAL A 225 -22.45 21.99 12.53
CA VAL A 225 -21.43 22.90 13.08
C VAL A 225 -21.58 24.32 12.52
N SER A 226 -22.02 24.49 11.27
CA SER A 226 -22.19 25.81 10.64
C SER A 226 -23.44 26.58 11.06
N GLY A 227 -24.37 25.95 11.77
CA GLY A 227 -25.65 26.55 12.21
C GLY A 227 -25.69 27.00 13.67
N GLY A 228 -24.57 26.95 14.40
CA GLY A 228 -24.42 27.30 15.81
C GLY A 228 -23.72 28.63 16.07
#